data_AF-A0A356CRZ1-F1
#
_entry.id   AF-A0A356CRZ1-F1
#
_cell.length_a   1.000
_cell.length_b   1.000
_cell.length_c   1.000
_cell.angle_alpha   90.00
_cell.angle_beta   90.00
_cell.angle_gamma   90.00
#
_symmetry.space_group_name_H-M   'P 1'
#
loop_
_entity.id
_entity.type
_entity.pdbx_description
1 polymer ?
#
loop_
_entity_poly.entity_id
_entity_poly.type
_entity_poly.pdbx_seq_one_letter_code
_entity_poly.pdbx_strand_id
1 'polypeptide(L)'
;AKRPMIYSGGGVVLGDAASQLTKFVRAIGSPITSTLMGLGGFPASDKQFLGMLGMHGTYEANMAMQECDVLLAVGARFDDRVIGNPEHFLSKPKTIIHIDIDPSSISKRVKIDIPIVGDVISVLTELNDLLSKEKTKQNPSLKHWFKDIDQWRSMNCLTFKNDKKLIKPQYVIQTLHKVTKGDAFITSDVGQHQMWAAQYYPFDKPRRWINSGGLGTMGVGLPYAMGTQLAHPDAKVACVTG
;
A
#
# COMPACT_ATOMS: atom_id res chain seq x y z
N ALA A 1 -13.24 -13.10 11.28
CA ALA A 1 -12.81 -11.73 11.61
C ALA A 1 -14.01 -10.79 11.51
N LYS A 2 -14.21 -9.87 12.46
CA LYS A 2 -15.22 -8.81 12.37
C LYS A 2 -14.66 -7.54 11.72
N ARG A 3 -13.36 -7.26 11.93
CA ARG A 3 -12.63 -6.10 11.43
C ARG A 3 -11.33 -6.55 10.72
N PRO A 4 -11.41 -7.32 9.63
CA PRO A 4 -10.21 -7.75 8.90
C PRO A 4 -9.53 -6.56 8.22
N MET A 5 -8.20 -6.64 8.09
CA MET A 5 -7.39 -5.70 7.34
C MET A 5 -6.31 -6.43 6.55
N ILE A 6 -6.09 -6.03 5.30
CA ILE A 6 -4.99 -6.53 4.47
C ILE A 6 -3.92 -5.44 4.37
N TYR A 7 -2.67 -5.84 4.57
CA TYR A 7 -1.50 -4.97 4.57
C TYR A 7 -0.47 -5.50 3.57
N SER A 8 -0.33 -4.83 2.43
CA SER A 8 0.60 -5.26 1.38
C SER A 8 1.90 -4.45 1.37
N GLY A 9 3.00 -5.13 1.04
CA GLY A 9 4.32 -4.52 0.92
C GLY A 9 4.95 -4.70 -0.46
N GLY A 10 6.23 -4.31 -0.55
CA GLY A 10 6.99 -4.42 -1.79
C GLY A 10 7.16 -5.85 -2.31
N GLY A 11 7.03 -6.87 -1.45
CA GLY A 11 7.08 -8.26 -1.87
C GLY A 11 5.99 -8.63 -2.88
N VAL A 12 4.82 -7.98 -2.82
CA VAL A 12 3.74 -8.16 -3.81
C VAL A 12 4.14 -7.64 -5.19
N VAL A 13 4.80 -6.47 -5.23
CA VAL A 13 5.25 -5.84 -6.48
C VAL A 13 6.43 -6.61 -7.06
N LEU A 14 7.40 -7.00 -6.22
CA LEU A 14 8.60 -7.72 -6.63
C LEU A 14 8.30 -9.16 -7.06
N GLY A 15 7.35 -9.82 -6.39
CA GLY A 15 6.92 -11.19 -6.69
C GLY A 15 5.78 -11.29 -7.71
N ASP A 16 5.48 -10.21 -8.45
CA ASP A 16 4.47 -10.15 -9.50
C ASP A 16 3.08 -10.69 -9.08
N ALA A 17 2.69 -10.47 -7.83
CA ALA A 17 1.49 -11.05 -7.23
C ALA A 17 0.27 -10.10 -7.20
N ALA A 18 0.34 -8.96 -7.89
CA ALA A 18 -0.70 -7.93 -7.86
C ALA A 18 -2.08 -8.45 -8.31
N SER A 19 -2.13 -9.31 -9.34
CA SER A 19 -3.37 -9.94 -9.82
C SER A 19 -3.99 -10.87 -8.78
N GLN A 20 -3.18 -11.71 -8.15
CA GLN A 20 -3.59 -12.69 -7.15
C GLN A 20 -4.08 -11.97 -5.89
N LEU A 21 -3.36 -10.92 -5.46
CA LEU A 21 -3.77 -10.08 -4.34
C LEU A 21 -5.10 -9.39 -4.65
N THR A 22 -5.26 -8.81 -5.84
CA THR A 22 -6.49 -8.13 -6.24
C THR A 22 -7.69 -9.09 -6.23
N LYS A 23 -7.53 -10.30 -6.78
CA LYS A 23 -8.56 -11.36 -6.75
C LYS A 23 -8.93 -11.71 -5.31
N PHE A 24 -7.93 -11.93 -4.46
CA PHE A 24 -8.11 -12.32 -3.06
C PHE A 24 -8.83 -11.24 -2.25
N VAL A 25 -8.35 -9.98 -2.33
CA VAL A 25 -8.92 -8.84 -1.61
C VAL A 25 -10.38 -8.62 -2.00
N ARG A 26 -10.69 -8.67 -3.30
CA ARG A 26 -12.06 -8.49 -3.81
C ARG A 26 -12.99 -9.64 -3.40
N ALA A 27 -12.49 -10.87 -3.41
CA ALA A 27 -13.26 -12.04 -2.99
C ALA A 27 -13.62 -12.00 -1.50
N ILE A 28 -12.68 -11.60 -0.64
CA ILE A 28 -12.93 -11.46 0.80
C ILE A 28 -13.76 -10.20 1.12
N GLY A 29 -13.60 -9.13 0.35
CA GLY A 29 -14.25 -7.85 0.60
C GLY A 29 -13.60 -7.04 1.75
N SER A 30 -12.40 -7.39 2.19
CA SER A 30 -11.68 -6.67 3.26
C SER A 30 -11.09 -5.34 2.77
N PRO A 31 -10.98 -4.30 3.62
CA PRO A 31 -10.13 -3.15 3.29
C PRO A 31 -8.65 -3.58 3.15
N ILE A 32 -7.91 -2.80 2.37
CA ILE A 32 -6.48 -3.00 2.13
C ILE A 32 -5.71 -1.66 2.18
N THR A 33 -4.50 -1.71 2.71
CA THR A 33 -3.50 -0.63 2.66
C THR A 33 -2.17 -1.17 2.16
N SER A 34 -1.28 -0.27 1.73
CA SER A 34 0.04 -0.61 1.22
C SER A 34 1.15 0.22 1.87
N THR A 35 2.32 -0.39 2.07
CA THR A 35 3.54 0.38 2.34
C THR A 35 3.88 1.29 1.16
N LEU A 36 4.79 2.24 1.39
CA LEU A 36 5.42 3.01 0.31
C LEU A 36 5.97 2.11 -0.82
N MET A 37 6.55 0.96 -0.47
CA MET A 37 7.12 0.01 -1.45
C MET A 37 6.05 -0.87 -2.12
N GLY A 38 4.85 -0.95 -1.55
CA GLY A 38 3.75 -1.74 -2.06
C GLY A 38 2.78 -0.98 -2.97
N LEU A 39 2.95 0.34 -3.16
CA LEU A 39 2.07 1.15 -4.00
C LEU A 39 2.01 0.60 -5.44
N GLY A 40 0.79 0.47 -5.95
CA GLY A 40 0.50 -0.18 -7.24
C GLY A 40 0.37 -1.71 -7.16
N GLY A 41 0.72 -2.35 -6.04
CA GLY A 41 0.46 -3.77 -5.81
C GLY A 41 -1.03 -4.12 -5.69
N PHE A 42 -1.85 -3.13 -5.34
CA PHE A 42 -3.32 -3.16 -5.43
C PHE A 42 -3.79 -1.86 -6.09
N PRO A 43 -4.86 -1.87 -6.91
CA PRO A 43 -5.28 -0.67 -7.63
C PRO A 43 -5.75 0.44 -6.69
N ALA A 44 -5.11 1.61 -6.76
CA ALA A 44 -5.44 2.73 -5.90
C ALA A 44 -6.86 3.30 -6.14
N SER A 45 -7.42 3.09 -7.32
CA SER A 45 -8.80 3.45 -7.68
C SER A 45 -9.87 2.54 -7.06
N ASP A 46 -9.49 1.40 -6.49
CA ASP A 46 -10.44 0.45 -5.92
C ASP A 46 -10.97 0.93 -4.55
N LYS A 47 -12.28 0.85 -4.34
CA LYS A 47 -12.96 1.30 -3.12
C LYS A 47 -12.45 0.65 -1.82
N GLN A 48 -11.86 -0.54 -1.93
CA GLN A 48 -11.30 -1.26 -0.79
C GLN A 48 -9.92 -0.71 -0.37
N PHE A 49 -9.26 0.09 -1.21
CA PHE A 49 -7.98 0.69 -0.89
C PHE A 49 -8.15 1.88 0.07
N LEU A 50 -7.36 1.88 1.14
CA LEU A 50 -7.35 2.95 2.15
C LEU A 50 -6.21 3.96 1.93
N GLY A 51 -5.35 3.75 0.92
CA GLY A 51 -4.15 4.56 0.71
C GLY A 51 -2.91 3.95 1.36
N MET A 52 -1.82 4.73 1.35
CA MET A 52 -0.59 4.38 2.04
C MET A 52 -0.78 4.51 3.57
N LEU A 53 -0.23 3.59 4.36
CA LEU A 53 -0.15 3.71 5.82
C LEU A 53 1.23 4.19 6.28
N GLY A 54 1.36 4.47 7.58
CA GLY A 54 2.60 4.82 8.27
C GLY A 54 2.68 6.30 8.64
N MET A 55 3.90 6.77 8.90
CA MET A 55 4.18 8.14 9.38
C MET A 55 3.58 9.25 8.49
N HIS A 56 3.52 9.01 7.18
CA HIS A 56 2.89 9.90 6.19
C HIS A 56 1.70 9.24 5.48
N GLY A 57 1.10 8.23 6.12
CA GLY A 57 -0.06 7.53 5.60
C GLY A 57 -1.36 8.34 5.74
N THR A 58 -2.43 7.78 5.18
CA THR A 58 -3.78 8.29 5.40
C THR A 58 -4.25 7.96 6.82
N TYR A 59 -5.13 8.80 7.34
CA TYR A 59 -5.66 8.64 8.69
C TYR A 59 -6.46 7.34 8.80
N GLU A 60 -7.31 7.06 7.82
CA GLU A 60 -8.13 5.85 7.74
C GLU A 60 -7.30 4.57 7.65
N ALA A 61 -6.16 4.56 6.93
CA ALA A 61 -5.31 3.38 6.84
C ALA A 61 -4.64 3.08 8.19
N ASN A 62 -4.14 4.12 8.87
CA ASN A 62 -3.53 4.00 10.18
C ASN A 62 -4.54 3.56 11.26
N MET A 63 -5.73 4.14 11.26
CA MET A 63 -6.79 3.76 12.21
C MET A 63 -7.31 2.34 11.95
N ALA A 64 -7.50 1.95 10.68
CA ALA A 64 -7.91 0.59 10.33
C ALA A 64 -6.85 -0.45 10.75
N MET A 65 -5.56 -0.14 10.57
CA MET A 65 -4.45 -0.97 11.05
C MET A 65 -4.41 -1.09 12.57
N GLN A 66 -4.74 -0.01 13.30
CA GLN A 66 -4.76 -0.03 14.76
C GLN A 66 -5.95 -0.83 15.30
N GLU A 67 -7.13 -0.68 14.71
CA GLU A 67 -8.39 -1.22 15.21
C GLU A 67 -8.79 -2.59 14.61
N CYS A 68 -8.06 -3.12 13.62
CA CYS A 68 -8.37 -4.43 13.05
C CYS A 68 -8.26 -5.55 14.10
N ASP A 69 -9.09 -6.59 13.96
CA ASP A 69 -9.03 -7.80 14.80
C ASP A 69 -8.27 -8.96 14.13
N VAL A 70 -8.11 -8.90 12.81
CA VAL A 70 -7.23 -9.79 12.04
C VAL A 70 -6.47 -8.95 11.01
N LEU A 71 -5.15 -9.10 11.00
CA LEU A 71 -4.27 -8.45 10.05
C LEU A 71 -3.58 -9.49 9.18
N LEU A 72 -3.78 -9.41 7.86
CA LEU A 72 -3.03 -10.20 6.89
C LEU A 72 -1.93 -9.34 6.26
N ALA A 73 -0.69 -9.54 6.69
CA ALA A 73 0.49 -8.93 6.10
C ALA A 73 1.00 -9.77 4.92
N VAL A 74 1.09 -9.18 3.73
CA VAL A 74 1.46 -9.86 2.48
C VAL A 74 2.70 -9.22 1.87
N GLY A 75 3.84 -9.92 1.92
CA GLY A 75 5.10 -9.43 1.36
C GLY A 75 5.55 -8.10 1.95
N ALA A 76 5.25 -7.89 3.23
CA ALA A 76 5.49 -6.63 3.92
C ALA A 76 6.38 -6.86 5.14
N ARG A 77 7.24 -5.87 5.42
CA ARG A 77 8.06 -5.85 6.64
C ARG A 77 7.46 -4.82 7.58
N PHE A 78 7.35 -5.15 8.86
CA PHE A 78 6.80 -4.26 9.90
C PHE A 78 7.84 -3.20 10.32
N ASP A 79 8.22 -2.35 9.36
CA ASP A 79 9.19 -1.27 9.50
C ASP A 79 8.71 -0.17 10.46
N ASP A 80 9.63 0.56 11.11
CA ASP A 80 9.29 1.62 12.10
C ASP A 80 8.54 2.77 11.45
N ARG A 81 8.80 3.06 10.17
CA ARG A 81 8.05 4.09 9.43
C ARG A 81 6.58 3.71 9.21
N VAL A 82 6.25 2.43 9.39
CA VAL A 82 4.90 1.88 9.26
C VAL A 82 4.25 1.73 10.63
N ILE A 83 4.87 0.99 11.55
CA ILE A 83 4.24 0.63 12.83
C ILE A 83 4.57 1.60 13.97
N GLY A 84 5.59 2.44 13.83
CA GLY A 84 6.11 3.26 14.91
C GLY A 84 6.58 2.42 16.10
N ASN A 85 5.85 2.50 17.21
CA ASN A 85 6.12 1.74 18.42
C ASN A 85 5.37 0.39 18.40
N PRO A 86 6.07 -0.77 18.47
CA PRO A 86 5.44 -2.10 18.47
C PRO A 86 4.45 -2.35 19.62
N GLU A 87 4.73 -1.85 20.83
CA GLU A 87 3.82 -2.01 21.98
C GLU A 87 2.51 -1.24 21.74
N HIS A 88 2.60 -0.04 21.18
CA HIS A 88 1.42 0.73 20.81
C HIS A 88 0.64 0.07 19.67
N PHE A 89 1.33 -0.42 18.64
CA PHE A 89 0.73 -1.16 17.52
C PHE A 89 -0.04 -2.42 17.96
N LEU A 90 0.49 -3.09 18.99
CA LEU A 90 -0.09 -4.29 19.60
C LEU A 90 -1.01 -4.02 20.81
N SER A 91 -1.27 -2.75 21.15
CA SER A 91 -2.14 -2.40 22.29
C SER A 91 -3.60 -2.83 22.12
N LYS A 92 -4.02 -3.10 20.88
CA LYS A 92 -5.33 -3.65 20.54
C LYS A 92 -5.18 -5.13 20.17
N PRO A 93 -5.93 -6.05 20.79
CA PRO A 93 -5.86 -7.47 20.46
C PRO A 93 -6.20 -7.71 18.99
N LYS A 94 -5.30 -8.37 18.27
CA LYS A 94 -5.47 -8.75 16.87
C LYS A 94 -4.67 -10.00 16.56
N THR A 95 -5.20 -10.84 15.67
CA THR A 95 -4.46 -11.99 15.12
C THR A 95 -3.69 -11.53 13.90
N ILE A 96 -2.38 -11.75 13.86
CA ILE A 96 -1.50 -11.35 12.76
C ILE A 96 -1.08 -12.59 11.97
N ILE A 97 -1.43 -12.58 10.68
CA ILE A 97 -1.00 -13.54 9.67
C ILE A 97 0.06 -12.85 8.82
N HIS A 98 1.23 -13.47 8.65
CA HIS A 98 2.33 -12.86 7.91
C HIS A 98 2.88 -13.81 6.85
N ILE A 99 2.71 -13.41 5.58
CA ILE A 99 3.27 -14.07 4.41
C ILE A 99 4.56 -13.35 4.02
N ASP A 100 5.69 -14.03 4.14
CA ASP A 100 6.98 -13.54 3.66
C ASP A 100 7.82 -14.70 3.12
N ILE A 101 8.62 -14.43 2.09
CA ILE A 101 9.52 -15.44 1.52
C ILE A 101 10.76 -15.64 2.42
N ASP A 102 11.12 -14.61 3.18
CA ASP A 102 12.27 -14.61 4.06
C ASP A 102 11.83 -14.93 5.50
N PRO A 103 12.18 -16.12 6.04
CA PRO A 103 11.80 -16.50 7.40
C PRO A 103 12.39 -15.56 8.46
N SER A 104 13.51 -14.88 8.19
CA SER A 104 14.12 -13.94 9.12
C SER A 104 13.34 -12.63 9.27
N SER A 105 12.41 -12.35 8.34
CA SER A 105 11.50 -11.20 8.41
C SER A 105 10.29 -11.47 9.31
N ILE A 106 9.93 -12.74 9.52
CA ILE A 106 8.81 -13.15 10.36
C ILE A 106 9.17 -12.97 11.84
N SER A 107 8.25 -12.40 12.61
CA SER A 107 8.41 -12.15 14.06
C SER A 107 9.64 -11.31 14.45
N LYS A 108 10.28 -10.63 13.48
CA LYS A 108 11.47 -9.80 13.72
C LYS A 108 11.20 -8.56 14.59
N ARG A 109 10.02 -7.96 14.44
CA ARG A 109 9.61 -6.74 15.16
C ARG A 109 8.27 -6.82 15.87
N VAL A 110 7.33 -7.52 15.24
CA VAL A 110 5.98 -7.72 15.75
C VAL A 110 5.78 -9.22 15.87
N LYS A 111 5.30 -9.68 17.03
CA LYS A 111 4.98 -11.10 17.21
C LYS A 111 3.89 -11.52 16.21
N ILE A 112 4.17 -12.56 15.42
CA ILE A 112 3.24 -13.12 14.44
C ILE A 112 2.56 -14.35 15.03
N ASP A 113 1.24 -14.44 14.89
CA ASP A 113 0.45 -15.59 15.35
C ASP A 113 0.45 -16.73 14.33
N ILE A 114 0.33 -16.39 13.04
CA ILE A 114 0.26 -17.34 11.94
C ILE A 114 1.32 -16.99 10.88
N PRO A 115 2.53 -17.55 10.97
CA PRO A 115 3.57 -17.33 9.98
C PRO A 115 3.38 -18.23 8.76
N ILE A 116 3.52 -17.67 7.56
CA ILE A 116 3.51 -18.42 6.29
C ILE A 116 4.80 -18.05 5.55
N VAL A 117 5.76 -18.98 5.53
CA VAL A 117 7.01 -18.83 4.78
C VAL A 117 6.79 -19.32 3.36
N GLY A 118 6.83 -18.42 2.39
CA GLY A 118 6.62 -18.77 0.98
C GLY A 118 6.59 -17.54 0.08
N ASP A 119 6.74 -17.79 -1.22
CA ASP A 119 6.56 -16.74 -2.21
C ASP A 119 5.09 -16.30 -2.24
N VAL A 120 4.88 -14.98 -2.31
CA VAL A 120 3.53 -14.40 -2.20
C VAL A 120 2.60 -14.84 -3.34
N ILE A 121 3.13 -15.13 -4.53
CA ILE A 121 2.31 -15.52 -5.68
C ILE A 121 1.72 -16.92 -5.51
N SER A 122 2.50 -17.90 -5.06
CA SER A 122 2.04 -19.27 -4.79
C SER A 122 1.05 -19.28 -3.62
N VAL A 123 1.39 -18.61 -2.52
CA VAL A 123 0.50 -18.55 -1.34
C VAL A 123 -0.84 -17.90 -1.67
N LEU A 124 -0.85 -16.75 -2.36
CA LEU A 124 -2.10 -16.11 -2.74
C LEU A 124 -2.88 -16.92 -3.78
N THR A 125 -2.22 -17.69 -4.64
CA THR A 125 -2.90 -18.58 -5.60
C THR A 125 -3.64 -19.67 -4.84
N GLU A 126 -2.98 -20.35 -3.90
CA GLU A 126 -3.62 -21.39 -3.08
C GLU A 126 -4.76 -20.82 -2.23
N LEU A 127 -4.58 -19.65 -1.62
CA LEU A 127 -5.64 -18.97 -0.88
C LEU A 127 -6.85 -18.64 -1.76
N ASN A 128 -6.63 -18.18 -2.99
CA ASN A 128 -7.71 -17.93 -3.94
C ASN A 128 -8.44 -19.22 -4.34
N ASP A 129 -7.72 -20.33 -4.50
CA ASP A 129 -8.30 -21.62 -4.84
C ASP A 129 -9.15 -22.18 -3.70
N LEU A 130 -8.69 -22.04 -2.46
CA LEU A 130 -9.46 -22.39 -1.27
C LEU A 130 -10.74 -21.55 -1.17
N LEU A 131 -10.64 -20.22 -1.36
CA LEU A 131 -11.80 -19.33 -1.35
C LEU A 131 -12.82 -19.68 -2.45
N SER A 132 -12.36 -20.11 -3.62
CA SER A 132 -13.25 -20.47 -4.74
C SER A 132 -14.08 -21.74 -4.48
N LYS A 133 -13.56 -22.64 -3.62
CA LYS A 133 -14.23 -23.89 -3.24
C LYS A 133 -15.20 -23.69 -2.09
N GLU A 134 -15.01 -22.66 -1.28
CA GLU A 134 -15.97 -22.28 -0.25
C GLU A 134 -17.19 -21.58 -0.88
N LYS A 135 -18.39 -21.93 -0.42
CA LYS A 135 -19.58 -21.10 -0.64
C LYS A 135 -19.46 -19.85 0.25
N THR A 136 -18.61 -18.90 -0.15
CA THR A 136 -18.28 -17.73 0.67
C THR A 136 -19.56 -16.93 0.93
N LYS A 137 -20.08 -16.99 2.16
CA LYS A 137 -21.12 -16.08 2.61
C LYS A 137 -20.46 -14.73 2.84
N GLN A 138 -21.06 -13.65 2.32
CA GLN A 138 -20.60 -12.30 2.63
C GLN A 138 -20.56 -12.14 4.16
N ASN A 139 -19.41 -11.71 4.67
CA ASN A 139 -19.25 -11.44 6.10
C ASN A 139 -20.08 -10.20 6.47
N PRO A 140 -21.20 -10.35 7.21
CA PRO A 140 -22.09 -9.23 7.50
C PRO A 140 -21.39 -8.15 8.34
N SER A 141 -20.35 -8.49 9.09
CA SER A 141 -19.56 -7.55 9.89
C SER A 141 -18.79 -6.54 9.03
N LEU A 142 -18.48 -6.86 7.77
CA LEU A 142 -17.75 -5.94 6.88
C LEU A 142 -18.51 -4.64 6.64
N LYS A 143 -19.84 -4.68 6.60
CA LYS A 143 -20.66 -3.46 6.43
C LYS A 143 -20.47 -2.51 7.60
N HIS A 144 -20.44 -3.03 8.83
CA HIS A 144 -20.16 -2.20 10.01
C HIS A 144 -18.71 -1.71 9.99
N TRP A 145 -17.79 -2.58 9.58
CA TRP A 145 -16.38 -2.22 9.54
C TRP A 145 -16.07 -1.08 8.55
N PHE A 146 -16.62 -1.14 7.33
CA PHE A 146 -16.52 -0.02 6.39
C PHE A 146 -17.21 1.25 6.91
N LYS A 147 -18.32 1.14 7.64
CA LYS A 147 -18.96 2.31 8.26
C LYS A 147 -18.04 3.01 9.25
N ASP A 148 -17.24 2.28 10.02
CA ASP A 148 -16.27 2.85 10.95
C ASP A 148 -15.10 3.48 10.18
N ILE A 149 -14.61 2.81 9.14
CA ILE A 149 -13.56 3.35 8.25
C ILE A 149 -13.99 4.63 7.55
N ASP A 150 -15.24 4.70 7.08
CA ASP A 150 -15.78 5.85 6.39
C ASP A 150 -15.91 7.07 7.32
N GLN A 151 -16.03 6.88 8.64
CA GLN A 151 -15.93 7.97 9.61
C GLN A 151 -14.51 8.58 9.60
N TRP A 152 -13.46 7.76 9.56
CA TRP A 152 -12.09 8.25 9.47
C TRP A 152 -11.79 8.90 8.12
N ARG A 153 -12.27 8.31 7.01
CA ARG A 153 -12.17 8.91 5.67
C ARG A 153 -12.83 10.28 5.59
N SER A 154 -13.90 10.51 6.35
CA SER A 154 -14.61 11.80 6.37
C SER A 154 -13.73 12.98 6.81
N MET A 155 -12.64 12.71 7.54
CA MET A 155 -11.63 13.71 7.91
C MET A 155 -10.90 14.27 6.69
N ASN A 156 -10.88 13.54 5.57
CA ASN A 156 -10.23 13.93 4.32
C ASN A 156 -8.80 14.46 4.56
N CYS A 157 -7.97 13.64 5.21
CA CYS A 157 -6.70 14.07 5.81
C CYS A 157 -5.64 14.54 4.79
N LEU A 158 -5.83 14.22 3.50
CA LEU A 158 -4.98 14.71 2.40
C LEU A 158 -5.48 16.02 1.79
N THR A 159 -6.50 16.66 2.38
CA THR A 159 -6.96 17.97 1.89
C THR A 159 -5.89 19.03 2.11
N PHE A 160 -5.67 19.86 1.09
CA PHE A 160 -4.82 21.04 1.18
C PHE A 160 -5.55 22.26 0.61
N LYS A 161 -5.21 23.46 1.11
CA LYS A 161 -5.75 24.72 0.58
C LYS A 161 -5.01 25.09 -0.69
N ASN A 162 -5.70 25.05 -1.83
CA ASN A 162 -5.15 25.53 -3.10
C ASN A 162 -5.43 27.03 -3.25
N ASP A 163 -4.47 27.87 -2.88
CA ASP A 163 -4.55 29.31 -3.15
C ASP A 163 -4.03 29.59 -4.58
N LYS A 164 -4.61 30.59 -5.27
CA LYS A 164 -4.15 30.97 -6.62
C LYS A 164 -2.84 31.75 -6.63
N LYS A 165 -2.21 31.97 -5.47
CA LYS A 165 -1.01 32.81 -5.34
C LYS A 165 0.25 31.99 -5.55
N LEU A 166 0.29 30.76 -5.02
CA LEU A 166 1.43 29.86 -5.13
C LEU A 166 0.99 28.47 -5.56
N ILE A 167 1.77 27.86 -6.46
CA ILE A 167 1.54 26.48 -6.87
C ILE A 167 1.83 25.56 -5.69
N LYS A 168 0.81 24.82 -5.24
CA LYS A 168 0.96 23.79 -4.20
C LYS A 168 1.57 22.53 -4.82
N PRO A 169 2.60 21.92 -4.22
CA PRO A 169 3.25 20.74 -4.79
C PRO A 169 2.28 19.55 -4.92
N GLN A 170 1.33 19.39 -4.00
CA GLN A 170 0.27 18.39 -4.09
C GLN A 170 -0.56 18.56 -5.38
N TYR A 171 -0.87 19.82 -5.74
CA TYR A 171 -1.61 20.14 -6.96
C TYR A 171 -0.79 19.82 -8.23
N VAL A 172 0.55 19.98 -8.18
CA VAL A 172 1.43 19.57 -9.27
C VAL A 172 1.33 18.06 -9.50
N ILE A 173 1.39 17.25 -8.44
CA ILE A 173 1.29 15.80 -8.55
C ILE A 173 -0.09 15.36 -9.05
N GLN A 174 -1.17 15.96 -8.55
CA GLN A 174 -2.53 15.68 -9.05
C GLN A 174 -2.67 16.03 -10.54
N THR A 175 -2.07 17.14 -10.97
CA THR A 175 -2.07 17.57 -12.37
C THR A 175 -1.24 16.59 -13.21
N LEU A 176 -0.07 16.16 -12.72
CA LEU A 176 0.76 15.15 -13.36
C LEU A 176 -0.04 13.85 -13.57
N HIS A 177 -0.69 13.33 -12.54
CA HIS A 177 -1.57 12.17 -12.64
C HIS A 177 -2.66 12.34 -13.71
N LYS A 178 -3.31 13.51 -13.75
CA LYS A 178 -4.37 13.81 -14.72
C LYS A 178 -3.84 13.79 -16.16
N VAL A 179 -2.70 14.41 -16.45
CA VAL A 179 -2.16 14.51 -17.82
C VAL A 179 -1.49 13.21 -18.29
N THR A 180 -1.02 12.38 -17.36
CA THR A 180 -0.49 11.04 -17.65
C THR A 180 -1.58 9.97 -17.67
N LYS A 181 -2.81 10.31 -17.26
CA LYS A 181 -3.93 9.37 -17.05
C LYS A 181 -3.57 8.23 -16.08
N GLY A 182 -2.73 8.52 -15.08
CA GLY A 182 -2.29 7.55 -14.08
C GLY A 182 -1.36 6.44 -14.57
N ASP A 183 -0.98 6.40 -15.86
CA ASP A 183 -0.22 5.27 -16.43
C ASP A 183 1.29 5.51 -16.55
N ALA A 184 1.78 6.71 -16.23
CA ALA A 184 3.21 6.99 -16.26
C ALA A 184 3.98 6.23 -15.17
N PHE A 185 5.24 5.91 -15.46
CA PHE A 185 6.21 5.53 -14.45
C PHE A 185 6.67 6.77 -13.71
N ILE A 186 6.52 6.76 -12.39
CA ILE A 186 6.93 7.86 -11.53
C ILE A 186 8.18 7.41 -10.78
N THR A 187 9.25 8.16 -10.97
CA THR A 187 10.45 8.04 -10.15
C THR A 187 10.49 9.21 -9.18
N SER A 188 11.12 9.02 -8.03
CA SER A 188 11.30 10.11 -7.07
C SER A 188 12.67 10.08 -6.46
N ASP A 189 13.16 11.27 -6.17
CA ASP A 189 14.22 11.42 -5.18
C ASP A 189 13.62 11.31 -3.75
N VAL A 190 14.41 11.59 -2.71
CA VAL A 190 13.99 11.43 -1.31
C VAL A 190 13.73 12.77 -0.64
N GLY A 191 12.56 12.93 -0.02
CA GLY A 191 12.16 14.15 0.67
C GLY A 191 10.64 14.34 0.71
N GLN A 192 10.19 15.57 0.95
CA GLN A 192 8.75 15.89 0.97
C GLN A 192 8.07 15.56 -0.38
N HIS A 193 8.76 15.80 -1.49
CA HIS A 193 8.26 15.52 -2.84
C HIS A 193 8.01 14.02 -3.07
N GLN A 194 8.79 13.13 -2.45
CA GLN A 194 8.55 11.68 -2.46
C GLN A 194 7.22 11.33 -1.80
N MET A 195 6.92 11.95 -0.66
CA MET A 195 5.68 11.72 0.06
C MET A 195 4.49 12.28 -0.71
N TRP A 196 4.63 13.46 -1.33
CA TRP A 196 3.56 14.00 -2.18
C TRP A 196 3.31 13.15 -3.43
N ALA A 197 4.36 12.64 -4.08
CA ALA A 197 4.21 11.69 -5.18
C ALA A 197 3.44 10.44 -4.73
N ALA A 198 3.82 9.85 -3.58
CA ALA A 198 3.17 8.67 -3.02
C ALA A 198 1.70 8.91 -2.59
N GLN A 199 1.39 10.10 -2.06
CA GLN A 199 0.06 10.44 -1.53
C GLN A 199 -0.92 10.91 -2.62
N TYR A 200 -0.44 11.65 -3.63
CA TYR A 200 -1.31 12.37 -4.57
C TYR A 200 -1.26 11.83 -6.01
N TYR A 201 -0.39 10.85 -6.30
CA TYR A 201 -0.41 10.09 -7.55
C TYR A 201 -0.94 8.67 -7.27
N PRO A 202 -2.24 8.38 -7.47
CA PRO A 202 -2.75 7.03 -7.28
C PRO A 202 -2.19 6.08 -8.34
N PHE A 203 -1.67 4.93 -7.90
CA PHE A 203 -1.08 3.91 -8.77
C PHE A 203 -2.05 2.73 -8.94
N ASP A 204 -2.54 2.52 -10.16
CA ASP A 204 -3.43 1.39 -10.48
C ASP A 204 -2.69 0.13 -10.97
N LYS A 205 -1.39 0.23 -11.21
CA LYS A 205 -0.56 -0.86 -11.74
C LYS A 205 0.72 -1.01 -10.92
N PRO A 206 1.24 -2.24 -10.75
CA PRO A 206 2.51 -2.47 -10.09
C PRO A 206 3.65 -1.89 -10.92
N ARG A 207 4.81 -1.70 -10.27
CA ARG A 207 6.05 -1.23 -10.93
C ARG A 207 5.90 0.14 -11.63
N ARG A 208 4.93 0.96 -11.20
CA ARG A 208 4.77 2.36 -11.63
C ARG A 208 5.38 3.37 -10.66
N TRP A 209 5.77 2.93 -9.47
CA TRP A 209 6.39 3.76 -8.44
C TRP A 209 7.81 3.27 -8.14
N ILE A 210 8.81 4.11 -8.42
CA ILE A 210 10.24 3.77 -8.27
C ILE A 210 10.88 4.82 -7.36
N ASN A 211 11.32 4.40 -6.18
CA ASN A 211 11.86 5.29 -5.16
C ASN A 211 12.87 4.56 -4.25
N SER A 212 13.68 5.30 -3.50
CA SER A 212 14.48 4.75 -2.40
C SER A 212 13.72 4.85 -1.08
N GLY A 213 13.06 3.76 -0.68
CA GLY A 213 12.28 3.71 0.56
C GLY A 213 13.10 3.34 1.78
N GLY A 214 13.76 2.17 1.74
CA GLY A 214 14.47 1.61 2.90
C GLY A 214 15.71 2.43 3.31
N LEU A 215 16.62 2.70 2.37
CA LEU A 215 17.82 3.49 2.65
C LEU A 215 17.55 5.01 2.62
N GLY A 216 16.57 5.46 1.84
CA GLY A 216 16.26 6.89 1.71
C GLY A 216 17.37 7.68 1.04
N THR A 217 17.97 7.12 -0.01
CA THR A 217 19.09 7.73 -0.73
C THR A 217 18.64 8.88 -1.62
N MET A 218 19.21 10.08 -1.41
CA MET A 218 19.02 11.23 -2.28
C MET A 218 19.83 11.11 -3.59
N GLY A 219 19.47 11.86 -4.63
CA GLY A 219 20.09 11.85 -5.96
C GLY A 219 19.68 10.68 -6.86
N VAL A 220 18.77 9.81 -6.42
CA VAL A 220 18.43 8.57 -7.16
C VAL A 220 17.31 8.75 -8.18
N GLY A 221 16.48 9.79 -8.03
CA GLY A 221 15.28 9.98 -8.85
C GLY A 221 15.55 10.05 -10.35
N LEU A 222 16.55 10.84 -10.75
CA LEU A 222 16.93 11.00 -12.16
C LEU A 222 17.60 9.74 -12.75
N PRO A 223 18.60 9.11 -12.11
CA PRO A 223 19.13 7.82 -12.57
C PRO A 223 18.06 6.73 -12.72
N TYR A 224 17.11 6.65 -11.79
CA TYR A 224 15.98 5.72 -11.91
C TYR A 224 15.09 6.04 -13.12
N ALA A 225 14.85 7.33 -13.41
CA ALA A 225 14.06 7.73 -14.58
C ALA A 225 14.76 7.32 -15.88
N MET A 226 16.07 7.55 -15.97
CA MET A 226 16.87 7.16 -17.14
C MET A 226 16.83 5.65 -17.38
N GLY A 227 17.04 4.84 -16.33
CA GLY A 227 16.95 3.38 -16.42
C GLY A 227 15.54 2.90 -16.80
N THR A 228 14.51 3.54 -16.24
CA THR A 228 13.11 3.20 -16.55
C THR A 228 12.76 3.54 -18.00
N GLN A 229 13.17 4.70 -18.51
CA GLN A 229 12.94 5.10 -19.91
C GLN A 229 13.69 4.18 -20.87
N LEU A 230 14.90 3.75 -20.52
CA LEU A 230 15.66 2.78 -21.31
C LEU A 230 14.94 1.42 -21.40
N ALA A 231 14.38 0.95 -20.27
CA ALA A 231 13.63 -0.31 -20.22
C ALA A 231 12.24 -0.22 -20.88
N HIS A 232 11.67 0.98 -20.97
CA HIS A 232 10.34 1.24 -21.53
C HIS A 232 10.35 2.45 -22.49
N PRO A 233 10.94 2.32 -23.70
CA PRO A 233 11.19 3.46 -24.60
C PRO A 233 9.95 4.28 -24.96
N ASP A 234 8.79 3.64 -25.09
CA ASP A 234 7.53 4.28 -25.49
C ASP A 234 6.68 4.76 -24.29
N ALA A 235 7.12 4.48 -23.07
CA ALA A 235 6.36 4.85 -21.87
C ALA A 235 6.64 6.30 -21.46
N LYS A 236 5.65 6.91 -20.81
CA LYS A 236 5.83 8.18 -20.10
C LYS A 236 6.56 7.91 -18.78
N VAL A 237 7.71 8.54 -18.60
CA VAL A 237 8.45 8.54 -17.33
C VAL A 237 8.52 9.96 -16.79
N ALA A 238 8.16 10.15 -15.52
CA ALA A 238 8.26 11.43 -14.85
C ALA A 238 9.07 11.29 -13.56
N CYS A 239 10.14 12.09 -13.46
CA CYS A 239 10.94 12.21 -12.25
C CYS A 239 10.39 13.34 -11.37
N VAL A 240 9.95 13.00 -10.16
CA VAL A 240 9.57 13.97 -9.13
C VAL A 240 10.79 14.17 -8.22
N THR A 241 11.46 15.31 -8.35
CA THR A 241 12.67 15.64 -7.60
C THR A 241 12.52 17.02 -6.94
N GLY A 242 13.28 17.27 -5.87
CA GLY A 242 13.32 18.56 -5.17
C GLY A 242 14.71 18.95 -4.74
#